data_AF-A0A927L0P0-F1
#
_entry.id   AF-A0A927L0P0-F1
#
_cell.length_a   1.000
_cell.length_b   1.000
_cell.length_c   1.000
_cell.angle_alpha   90.00
_cell.angle_beta   90.00
_cell.angle_gamma   90.00
#
_symmetry.space_group_name_H-M   'P 1'
#
loop_
_entity.id
_entity.type
_entity.pdbx_description
1 polymer ?
#
loop_
_entity_poly.entity_id
_entity_poly.type
_entity_poly.pdbx_seq_one_letter_code
_entity_poly.pdbx_strand_id
1 'polypeptide(L)'
;MSGMDALDMEIQAAAKKRARAEKAFNDADTELRQLLVKGRAEGKGPSHMAKLTGFTREWVAKIAPDPKLQRDAGAARNIAES
;
A
#
# COMPACT_ATOMS: atom_id res chain seq x y z
N MET A 1 -15.48 -25.69 31.42
CA MET A 1 -15.35 -24.77 30.27
C MET A 1 -16.56 -23.86 30.30
N SER A 2 -16.39 -22.56 30.61
CA SER A 2 -17.48 -21.60 30.45
C SER A 2 -17.74 -21.46 28.95
N GLY A 3 -18.96 -21.72 28.50
CA GLY A 3 -19.34 -21.56 27.09
C GLY A 3 -19.29 -20.08 26.68
N MET A 4 -19.04 -19.80 25.41
CA MET A 4 -19.21 -18.45 24.85
C MET A 4 -20.62 -17.97 25.12
N ASP A 5 -20.74 -16.80 25.74
CA ASP A 5 -22.04 -16.15 25.89
C ASP A 5 -22.45 -15.42 24.59
N ALA A 6 -23.64 -14.81 24.59
CA ALA A 6 -24.15 -14.13 23.40
C ALA A 6 -23.23 -12.96 22.96
N LEU A 7 -22.65 -12.24 23.92
CA LEU A 7 -21.76 -11.12 23.65
C LEU A 7 -20.42 -11.63 23.06
N ASP A 8 -19.88 -12.74 23.56
CA ASP A 8 -18.70 -13.38 23.01
C ASP A 8 -18.90 -13.76 21.53
N MET A 9 -20.08 -14.28 21.17
CA MET A 9 -20.41 -14.63 19.79
C MET A 9 -20.49 -13.39 18.89
N GLU A 10 -21.10 -12.31 19.37
CA GLU A 10 -21.18 -11.03 18.64
C GLU A 10 -19.79 -10.43 18.42
N ILE A 11 -18.94 -10.43 19.45
CA ILE A 11 -17.55 -9.95 19.36
C ILE A 11 -16.78 -10.78 18.33
N GLN A 12 -16.89 -12.12 18.38
CA GLN A 12 -16.19 -12.99 17.45
C GLN A 12 -16.68 -12.78 16.00
N ALA A 13 -17.98 -12.57 15.80
CA ALA A 13 -18.56 -12.27 14.49
C ALA A 13 -18.06 -10.93 13.95
N ALA A 14 -18.04 -9.87 14.78
CA ALA A 14 -17.52 -8.57 14.41
C ALA A 14 -16.03 -8.62 14.06
N ALA A 15 -15.23 -9.36 14.84
CA ALA A 15 -13.80 -9.55 14.58
C ALA A 15 -13.57 -10.25 13.22
N LYS A 16 -14.33 -11.32 12.93
CA LYS A 16 -14.29 -12.01 11.63
C LYS A 16 -14.67 -11.08 10.47
N LYS A 17 -15.70 -10.25 10.64
CA LYS A 17 -16.11 -9.26 9.63
C LYS A 17 -14.99 -8.23 9.39
N ARG A 18 -14.39 -7.70 10.45
CA ARG A 18 -13.26 -6.76 10.37
C ARG A 18 -12.07 -7.39 9.63
N ALA A 19 -11.68 -8.61 9.97
CA ALA A 19 -10.56 -9.30 9.34
C ALA A 19 -10.77 -9.51 7.83
N ARG A 20 -12.00 -9.84 7.40
CA ARG A 20 -12.33 -9.97 5.98
C ARG A 20 -12.28 -8.64 5.25
N ALA A 21 -12.80 -7.57 5.86
CA ALA A 21 -12.74 -6.22 5.30
C ALA A 21 -11.30 -5.72 5.17
N GLU A 22 -10.46 -5.96 6.19
CA GLU A 22 -9.05 -5.62 6.18
C GLU A 22 -8.30 -6.35 5.06
N LYS A 23 -8.55 -7.66 4.88
CA LYS A 23 -7.97 -8.40 3.77
C LYS A 23 -8.37 -7.80 2.41
N ALA A 24 -9.66 -7.57 2.19
CA ALA A 24 -10.16 -7.02 0.93
C ALA A 24 -9.58 -5.62 0.65
N PHE A 25 -9.46 -4.78 1.69
CA PHE A 25 -8.82 -3.48 1.59
C PHE A 25 -7.34 -3.60 1.20
N ASN A 26 -6.58 -4.46 1.87
CA ASN A 26 -5.15 -4.65 1.61
C ASN A 26 -4.88 -5.22 0.21
N ASP A 27 -5.71 -6.13 -0.27
CA ASP A 27 -5.61 -6.68 -1.63
C ASP A 27 -5.81 -5.56 -2.68
N ALA A 28 -6.85 -4.73 -2.51
CA ALA A 28 -7.14 -3.61 -3.40
C ALA A 28 -6.07 -2.50 -3.32
N ASP A 29 -5.58 -2.17 -2.12
CA ASP A 29 -4.50 -1.19 -1.93
C ASP A 29 -3.20 -1.67 -2.59
N THR A 30 -2.90 -2.97 -2.49
CA THR A 30 -1.74 -3.58 -3.15
C THR A 30 -1.82 -3.44 -4.67
N GLU A 31 -2.97 -3.76 -5.27
CA GLU A 31 -3.20 -3.60 -6.71
C GLU A 31 -3.01 -2.13 -7.14
N LEU A 32 -3.59 -1.20 -6.39
CA LEU A 32 -3.44 0.23 -6.68
C LEU A 32 -1.96 0.68 -6.62
N ARG A 33 -1.21 0.25 -5.61
CA ARG A 33 0.23 0.57 -5.49
C ARG A 33 1.03 0.06 -6.68
N GLN A 34 0.75 -1.16 -7.14
CA GLN A 34 1.41 -1.73 -8.32
C GLN A 34 1.11 -0.90 -9.58
N LEU A 35 -0.13 -0.46 -9.76
CA LEU A 35 -0.51 0.41 -10.87
C LEU A 35 0.18 1.79 -10.80
N LEU A 36 0.35 2.36 -9.61
CA LEU A 36 1.07 3.63 -9.43
C LEU A 36 2.55 3.50 -9.81
N VAL A 37 3.20 2.41 -9.41
CA VAL A 37 4.60 2.11 -9.78
C VAL A 37 4.72 1.94 -11.30
N LYS A 38 3.81 1.16 -11.92
CA LYS A 38 3.78 0.98 -13.38
C LYS A 38 3.55 2.31 -14.10
N GLY A 39 2.60 3.12 -13.63
CA GLY A 39 2.34 4.45 -14.18
C GLY A 39 3.56 5.35 -14.12
N ARG A 40 4.35 5.28 -13.04
CA ARG A 40 5.61 6.02 -12.92
C ARG A 40 6.66 5.54 -13.94
N ALA A 41 6.77 4.23 -14.16
CA ALA A 41 7.65 3.67 -15.19
C ALA A 41 7.24 4.11 -16.61
N GLU A 42 5.95 4.32 -16.85
CA GLU A 42 5.39 4.90 -18.09
C GLU A 42 5.55 6.43 -18.18
N GLY A 43 6.17 7.07 -17.21
CA GLY A 43 6.43 8.51 -17.19
C GLY A 43 5.33 9.37 -16.56
N LYS A 44 4.28 8.78 -15.97
CA LYS A 44 3.23 9.54 -15.28
C LYS A 44 3.79 10.20 -14.02
N GLY A 45 3.49 11.49 -13.85
CA GLY A 45 3.92 12.28 -12.69
C GLY A 45 3.10 11.97 -11.42
N PRO A 46 3.67 12.11 -10.20
CA PRO A 46 2.93 11.94 -8.96
C PRO A 46 1.70 12.87 -8.85
N SER A 47 1.81 14.12 -9.33
CA SER A 47 0.70 15.06 -9.32
C SER A 47 -0.46 14.65 -10.25
N HIS A 48 -0.17 13.95 -11.34
CA HIS A 48 -1.22 13.44 -12.24
C HIS A 48 -1.94 12.27 -11.58
N MET A 49 -1.20 11.32 -11.01
CA MET A 49 -1.77 10.15 -10.34
C MET A 49 -2.51 10.50 -9.03
N ALA A 50 -2.07 11.53 -8.31
CA ALA A 50 -2.79 12.09 -7.17
C ALA A 50 -4.22 12.52 -7.54
N LYS A 51 -4.40 13.16 -8.70
CA LYS A 51 -5.73 13.56 -9.19
C LYS A 51 -6.64 12.37 -9.52
N LEU A 52 -6.07 11.25 -9.96
CA LEU A 52 -6.83 10.04 -10.30
C LEU A 52 -7.29 9.27 -9.06
N THR A 53 -6.53 9.33 -7.97
CA THR A 53 -6.70 8.50 -6.79
C THR A 53 -7.31 9.25 -5.60
N GLY A 54 -7.25 10.58 -5.60
CA GLY A 54 -7.61 11.40 -4.44
C GLY A 54 -6.52 11.45 -3.36
N PHE A 55 -5.36 10.82 -3.59
CA PHE A 55 -4.23 10.90 -2.67
C PHE A 55 -3.41 12.18 -2.86
N THR A 56 -2.59 12.49 -1.86
CA THR A 56 -1.63 13.59 -1.98
C THR A 56 -0.49 13.22 -2.91
N ARG A 57 0.13 14.23 -3.53
CA ARG A 57 1.31 14.05 -4.38
C ARG A 57 2.44 13.37 -3.61
N GLU A 58 2.64 13.76 -2.36
CA GLU A 58 3.70 13.26 -1.47
C GLU A 58 3.49 11.79 -1.16
N TRP A 59 2.24 11.37 -0.93
CA TRP A 59 1.91 9.97 -0.72
C TRP A 59 2.22 9.15 -1.97
N VAL A 60 1.76 9.60 -3.15
CA VAL A 60 2.04 8.91 -4.42
C VAL A 60 3.54 8.84 -4.70
N ALA A 61 4.31 9.89 -4.42
CA ALA A 61 5.75 9.92 -4.61
C ALA A 61 6.51 8.94 -3.71
N LYS A 62 5.98 8.62 -2.51
CA LYS A 62 6.54 7.59 -1.62
C LYS A 62 6.28 6.18 -2.15
N ILE A 63 5.10 5.94 -2.71
CA ILE A 63 4.72 4.64 -3.27
C ILE A 63 5.43 4.37 -4.60
N ALA A 64 5.53 5.39 -5.45
CA ALA A 64 6.16 5.30 -6.77
C ALA A 64 7.29 6.34 -6.89
N PRO A 65 8.48 6.06 -6.29
CA PRO A 65 9.62 6.95 -6.35
C PRO A 65 10.13 7.14 -7.78
N ASP A 66 10.90 8.21 -8.00
CA ASP A 66 11.54 8.40 -9.29
C ASP A 66 12.49 7.22 -9.63
N PRO A 67 12.34 6.58 -10.81
CA PRO A 67 13.21 5.48 -11.21
C PRO A 67 14.70 5.86 -11.24
N LYS A 68 15.03 7.13 -11.50
CA LYS A 68 16.43 7.60 -11.46
C LYS A 68 16.95 7.67 -10.02
N LEU A 69 16.16 8.22 -9.10
CA LEU A 69 16.51 8.27 -7.68
C LEU A 69 16.70 6.87 -7.08
N GLN A 70 15.90 5.89 -7.51
CA GLN A 70 16.08 4.50 -7.05
C GLN A 70 17.40 3.89 -7.54
N ARG A 71 17.78 4.15 -8.80
CA ARG A 71 19.05 3.68 -9.36
C ARG A 71 20.25 4.28 -8.61
N ASP A 72 20.21 5.58 -8.37
CA ASP A 72 21.29 6.29 -7.67
C ASP A 72 21.42 5.80 -6.22
N ALA A 73 20.30 5.61 -5.52
CA ALA A 73 20.29 5.06 -4.16
C ALA A 73 20.82 3.62 -4.09
N GLY A 74 20.51 2.78 -5.08
CA GLY A 74 21.05 1.41 -5.19
C GLY A 74 22.54 1.41 -5.47
N ALA A 75 23.01 2.27 -6.37
CA ALA A 75 24.44 2.41 -6.69
C ALA A 75 25.25 2.87 -5.47
N ALA A 76 24.74 3.83 -4.71
CA ALA A 76 25.40 4.32 -3.50
C ALA A 76 25.54 3.24 -2.41
N ARG A 77 24.54 2.35 -2.25
CA ARG A 77 24.62 1.23 -1.29
C ARG A 77 25.68 0.20 -1.68
N ASN A 78 25.73 -0.20 -2.95
CA ASN A 78 26.70 -1.17 -3.42
C ASN A 78 28.16 -0.69 -3.23
N ILE A 79 28.40 0.61 -3.35
CA ILE A 79 29.71 1.22 -3.10
C ILE A 79 30.06 1.18 -1.59
N ALA A 80 29.09 1.40 -0.71
CA ALA A 80 29.31 1.40 0.74
C ALA A 80 29.53 0.01 1.35
N GLU A 81 29.09 -1.04 0.65
CA GLU A 81 29.22 -2.45 1.08
C GLU A 81 30.43 -3.17 0.44
N SER A 82 31.18 -2.49 -0.43
CA SER A 82 32.42 -2.99 -1.09
C SER A 82 33.67 -2.47 -0.39
#